data_AF-A0AAV4DEK6-F1
#
_entry.id   AF-A0AAV4DEK6-F1
#
_cell.length_a   1.000
_cell.length_b   1.000
_cell.length_c   1.000
_cell.angle_alpha   90.00
_cell.angle_beta   90.00
_cell.angle_gamma   90.00
#
_symmetry.space_group_name_H-M   'P 1'
#
loop_
_entity.id
_entity.type
_entity.pdbx_description
1 polymer ?
#
loop_
_entity_poly.entity_id
_entity_poly.type
_entity_poly.pdbx_seq_one_letter_code
_entity_poly.pdbx_strand_id
1 'polypeptide(L)'
;MLKGDAIPTIFPHHPPHLQKRPSTLRLPPKKRKVDEPLDNEVNNKKNDVKLSVRTTHTAYSKDHIKLLQEKIVPLEKARMESRSENKLLKEKLKRRDTKCGNLQQLEEQKFLSIEAADLLHMNFSDEILSPINNELQASASTTSKYHQYSEAVKEFSVTVHFYSSKAYDYLRGVLHVPHPSLIRQWAASMDCEPGFLKNVVDKLGQELTNKTDMRDVCHV
;
A
#
# COMPACT_ATOMS: atom_id res chain seq x y z
N MET A 1 -27.41 17.30 -23.27
CA MET A 1 -28.56 16.65 -22.60
C MET A 1 -28.99 15.46 -23.44
N LEU A 2 -29.27 14.31 -22.81
CA LEU A 2 -29.59 13.06 -23.53
C LEU A 2 -30.95 13.19 -24.26
N LYS A 3 -31.10 12.59 -25.45
CA LYS A 3 -32.34 12.65 -26.25
C LYS A 3 -33.51 11.97 -25.53
N GLY A 4 -34.73 12.44 -25.77
CA GLY A 4 -35.97 11.94 -25.14
C GLY A 4 -36.27 10.45 -25.39
N ASP A 5 -35.70 9.87 -26.46
CA ASP A 5 -35.88 8.46 -26.83
C ASP A 5 -34.72 7.57 -26.34
N ALA A 6 -33.91 8.05 -25.41
CA ALA A 6 -32.81 7.27 -24.87
C ALA A 6 -33.34 6.14 -23.98
N ILE A 7 -33.16 4.91 -24.43
CA ILE A 7 -33.49 3.70 -23.66
C ILE A 7 -32.59 3.67 -22.41
N PRO A 8 -33.14 3.69 -21.19
CA PRO A 8 -32.35 3.67 -19.98
C PRO A 8 -31.53 2.38 -19.91
N THR A 9 -30.29 2.49 -19.41
CA THR A 9 -29.28 1.44 -19.31
C THR A 9 -29.62 0.38 -18.26
N ILE A 10 -30.84 -0.14 -18.29
CA ILE A 10 -31.31 -1.22 -17.43
C ILE A 10 -31.75 -2.33 -18.38
N PHE A 11 -30.84 -3.24 -18.68
CA PHE A 11 -31.13 -4.43 -19.47
C PHE A 11 -31.89 -5.44 -18.58
N PRO A 12 -33.20 -5.68 -18.81
CA PRO A 12 -34.02 -6.50 -17.92
C PRO A 12 -33.59 -7.98 -17.86
N HIS A 13 -32.85 -8.46 -18.87
CA HIS A 13 -32.32 -9.82 -18.95
C HIS A 13 -30.82 -9.91 -18.65
N HIS A 14 -30.17 -8.83 -18.18
CA HIS A 14 -28.75 -8.87 -17.86
C HIS A 14 -28.51 -9.56 -16.52
N PRO A 15 -27.60 -10.54 -16.43
CA PRO A 15 -27.41 -11.33 -15.22
C PRO A 15 -27.10 -10.44 -14.01
N PRO A 16 -27.74 -10.66 -12.84
CA PRO A 16 -27.64 -9.77 -11.68
C PRO A 16 -26.22 -9.66 -11.10
N HIS A 17 -25.37 -10.67 -11.35
CA HIS A 17 -23.97 -10.68 -10.93
C HIS A 17 -23.05 -9.85 -11.86
N LEU A 18 -23.53 -9.45 -13.05
CA LEU A 18 -22.81 -8.61 -14.01
C LEU A 18 -23.35 -7.16 -14.05
N GLN A 19 -24.38 -6.86 -13.27
CA GLN A 19 -24.91 -5.50 -13.12
C GLN A 19 -24.00 -4.69 -12.18
N LYS A 20 -23.63 -3.48 -12.60
CA LYS A 20 -22.87 -2.55 -11.74
C LYS A 20 -23.73 -2.19 -10.54
N ARG A 21 -23.36 -2.66 -9.35
CA ARG A 21 -24.04 -2.27 -8.11
C ARG A 21 -23.77 -0.79 -7.85
N PRO A 22 -24.78 0.02 -7.51
CA PRO A 22 -24.55 1.40 -7.11
C PRO A 22 -23.60 1.41 -5.90
N SER A 23 -22.53 2.18 -6.00
CA SER A 23 -21.54 2.28 -4.93
C SER A 23 -22.21 2.89 -3.71
N THR A 24 -22.44 2.10 -2.67
CA THR A 24 -22.78 2.66 -1.35
C THR A 24 -21.62 3.53 -0.91
N LEU A 25 -21.84 4.85 -0.86
CA LEU A 25 -20.89 5.80 -0.30
C LEU A 25 -20.58 5.35 1.12
N ARG A 26 -19.30 5.18 1.44
CA ARG A 26 -18.88 4.81 2.79
C ARG A 26 -19.29 5.93 3.74
N LEU A 27 -19.95 5.55 4.85
CA LEU A 27 -20.20 6.49 5.94
C LEU A 27 -18.86 7.03 6.46
N PRO A 28 -18.79 8.33 6.79
CA PRO A 28 -17.58 8.92 7.34
C PRO A 28 -17.21 8.24 8.66
N PRO A 29 -15.90 8.11 8.97
CA PRO A 29 -15.44 7.50 10.21
C PRO A 29 -15.99 8.25 11.42
N LYS A 30 -16.59 7.52 12.36
CA LYS A 30 -17.09 8.07 13.63
C LYS A 30 -15.91 8.66 14.41
N LYS A 31 -15.95 9.97 14.70
CA LYS A 31 -14.91 10.65 15.48
C LYS A 31 -14.77 9.96 16.84
N ARG A 32 -13.52 9.63 17.22
CA ARG A 32 -13.21 9.11 18.56
C ARG A 32 -13.53 10.20 19.58
N LYS A 33 -14.22 9.83 20.68
CA LYS A 33 -14.26 10.69 21.86
C LYS A 33 -12.84 10.76 22.41
N VAL A 34 -12.32 11.97 22.56
CA VAL A 34 -11.09 12.22 23.31
C VAL A 34 -11.49 12.16 24.77
N ASP A 35 -10.90 11.24 25.53
CA ASP A 35 -11.14 11.18 26.97
C ASP A 35 -10.50 12.43 27.60
N GLU A 36 -11.32 13.24 28.28
CA GLU A 36 -10.83 14.36 29.10
C GLU A 36 -9.95 13.82 30.24
N PRO A 37 -8.87 14.52 30.60
CA PRO A 37 -8.02 14.11 31.71
C PRO A 37 -8.83 14.17 33.01
N LEU A 38 -8.87 13.04 33.72
CA LEU A 38 -9.45 12.96 35.06
C LEU A 38 -8.55 13.74 36.02
N ASP A 39 -9.00 14.92 36.43
CA ASP A 39 -8.44 15.64 37.56
C ASP A 39 -8.63 14.80 38.83
N ASN A 40 -7.51 14.37 39.41
CA ASN A 40 -7.46 13.68 40.69
C ASN A 40 -7.71 14.69 41.82
N GLU A 41 -8.97 14.96 42.16
CA GLU A 41 -9.31 15.53 43.46
C GLU A 41 -9.46 14.42 44.50
N VAL A 42 -8.43 14.28 45.34
CA VAL A 42 -8.48 13.51 46.59
C VAL A 42 -9.44 14.22 47.55
N ASN A 43 -10.72 13.86 47.49
CA ASN A 43 -11.72 14.33 48.45
C ASN A 43 -11.79 13.37 49.65
N ASN A 44 -11.00 13.70 50.67
CA ASN A 44 -10.93 13.02 51.94
C ASN A 44 -12.18 13.36 52.78
N LYS A 45 -13.29 12.64 52.54
CA LYS A 45 -14.47 12.71 53.44
C LYS A 45 -14.27 11.74 54.60
N LYS A 46 -13.88 12.29 55.76
CA LYS A 46 -14.07 11.67 57.07
C LYS A 46 -15.56 11.40 57.27
N ASN A 47 -15.97 10.15 57.13
CA ASN A 47 -17.28 9.70 57.56
C ASN A 47 -17.07 8.92 58.87
N ASP A 48 -17.41 9.56 59.98
CA ASP A 48 -17.52 8.94 61.29
C ASP A 48 -18.66 7.91 61.26
N VAL A 49 -18.34 6.66 60.91
CA VAL A 49 -19.28 5.55 61.06
C VAL A 49 -19.18 5.06 62.50
N LYS A 50 -20.18 5.45 63.29
CA LYS A 50 -20.44 4.92 64.64
C LYS A 50 -20.50 3.40 64.57
N LEU A 51 -19.46 2.74 65.09
CA LEU A 51 -19.38 1.29 65.21
C LEU A 51 -20.41 0.83 66.26
N SER A 52 -21.62 0.49 65.83
CA SER A 52 -22.57 -0.23 66.68
C SER A 52 -22.15 -1.70 66.68
N VAL A 53 -21.30 -2.05 67.65
CA VAL A 53 -21.04 -3.44 68.01
C VAL A 53 -22.34 -4.01 68.56
N ARG A 54 -23.12 -4.68 67.71
CA ARG A 54 -24.15 -5.63 68.14
C ARG A 54 -23.61 -7.03 67.93
N THR A 55 -22.97 -7.52 68.99
CA THR A 55 -22.81 -8.95 69.25
C THR A 55 -24.20 -9.54 69.44
N THR A 56 -24.70 -10.26 68.45
CA THR A 56 -25.75 -11.27 68.65
C THR A 56 -25.50 -12.44 67.72
N HIS A 57 -25.07 -13.55 68.31
CA HIS A 57 -25.04 -14.86 67.70
C HIS A 57 -26.45 -15.22 67.20
N THR A 58 -26.71 -15.02 65.91
CA THR A 58 -27.67 -15.84 65.18
C THR A 58 -26.99 -16.25 63.90
N ALA A 59 -26.55 -17.50 63.89
CA ALA A 59 -25.98 -18.15 62.71
C ALA A 59 -26.92 -17.94 61.53
N TYR A 60 -26.40 -17.34 60.46
CA TYR A 60 -26.92 -17.46 59.10
C TYR A 60 -28.45 -17.57 58.97
N SER A 61 -29.17 -16.46 59.14
CA SER A 61 -30.54 -16.41 58.64
C SER A 61 -30.52 -16.71 57.14
N LYS A 62 -31.38 -17.62 56.68
CA LYS A 62 -31.50 -18.04 55.27
C LYS A 62 -31.63 -16.83 54.33
N ASP A 63 -32.21 -15.74 54.83
CA ASP A 63 -32.40 -14.50 54.06
C ASP A 63 -31.09 -13.73 53.87
N HIS A 64 -30.15 -13.79 54.82
CA HIS A 64 -28.83 -13.20 54.68
C HIS A 64 -27.94 -13.99 53.70
N ILE A 65 -28.03 -15.33 53.73
CA ILE A 65 -27.38 -16.19 52.73
C ILE A 65 -27.91 -15.89 51.33
N LYS A 66 -29.23 -15.74 51.16
CA LYS A 66 -29.84 -15.38 49.87
C LYS A 66 -29.37 -14.03 49.35
N LEU A 67 -29.33 -13.00 50.19
CA LEU A 67 -28.87 -11.66 49.80
C LEU A 67 -27.39 -11.66 49.35
N LEU A 68 -26.56 -12.48 50.00
CA LEU A 68 -25.16 -12.66 49.61
C LEU A 68 -25.04 -13.42 48.28
N GLN A 69 -25.81 -14.48 48.08
CA GLN A 69 -25.87 -15.22 46.82
C GLN A 69 -26.31 -14.32 45.66
N GLU A 70 -27.32 -13.47 45.88
CA GLU A 70 -27.83 -12.52 44.90
C GLU A 70 -26.79 -11.47 44.50
N LYS A 71 -25.89 -11.07 45.41
CA LYS A 71 -24.76 -10.17 45.10
C LYS A 71 -23.57 -10.88 44.46
N ILE A 72 -23.31 -12.15 44.77
CA ILE A 72 -22.17 -12.91 44.24
C ILE A 72 -22.35 -13.20 42.74
N VAL A 73 -23.55 -13.59 42.31
CA VAL A 73 -23.85 -13.94 40.92
C VAL A 73 -23.51 -12.81 39.90
N PRO A 74 -23.95 -11.55 40.08
CA PRO A 74 -23.60 -10.48 39.14
C PRO A 74 -22.12 -10.10 39.21
N LEU A 75 -21.48 -10.22 40.37
CA LEU A 75 -20.05 -9.98 40.52
C LEU A 75 -19.21 -11.05 39.81
N GLU A 76 -19.62 -12.32 39.89
CA GLU A 76 -18.99 -13.41 39.15
C GLU A 76 -19.15 -13.25 37.64
N LYS A 77 -20.33 -12.81 37.19
CA LYS A 77 -20.60 -12.49 35.79
C LYS A 77 -19.70 -11.34 35.30
N ALA A 78 -19.64 -10.22 36.03
CA ALA A 78 -18.77 -9.10 35.69
C ALA A 78 -17.28 -9.51 35.69
N ARG A 79 -16.87 -10.37 36.64
CA ARG A 79 -15.51 -10.92 36.68
C ARG A 79 -15.22 -11.80 35.47
N MET A 80 -16.19 -12.60 35.03
CA MET A 80 -16.06 -13.45 33.84
C MET A 80 -15.96 -12.62 32.56
N GLU A 81 -16.79 -11.59 32.42
CA GLU A 81 -16.77 -10.64 31.30
C GLU A 81 -15.41 -9.92 31.21
N SER A 82 -14.93 -9.35 32.32
CA SER A 82 -13.62 -8.70 32.37
C SER A 82 -12.45 -9.66 32.05
N ARG A 83 -12.53 -10.93 32.47
CA ARG A 83 -11.53 -11.95 32.11
C ARG A 83 -11.57 -12.28 30.61
N SER A 84 -12.76 -12.37 30.03
CA SER A 84 -12.95 -12.61 28.59
C SER A 84 -12.37 -11.47 27.75
N GLU A 85 -12.65 -10.22 28.15
CA GLU A 85 -12.10 -9.02 27.52
C GLU A 85 -10.57 -8.97 27.61
N ASN A 86 -10.01 -9.25 28.79
CA ASN A 86 -8.56 -9.31 28.98
C ASN A 86 -7.91 -10.37 28.08
N LYS A 87 -8.53 -11.54 27.93
CA LYS A 87 -8.05 -12.58 27.01
C LYS A 87 -8.06 -12.07 25.57
N LEU A 88 -9.16 -11.46 25.14
CA LEU A 88 -9.29 -10.91 23.79
C LEU A 88 -8.25 -9.81 23.52
N LEU A 89 -8.01 -8.92 24.48
CA LEU A 89 -7.01 -7.86 24.36
C LEU A 89 -5.59 -8.43 24.27
N LYS A 90 -5.25 -9.43 25.08
CA LYS A 90 -3.96 -10.13 25.01
C LYS A 90 -3.76 -10.83 23.66
N GLU A 91 -4.80 -11.46 23.12
CA GLU A 91 -4.74 -12.06 21.78
C GLU A 91 -4.57 -11.00 20.69
N LYS A 92 -5.27 -9.86 20.77
CA LYS A 92 -5.11 -8.74 19.84
C LYS A 92 -3.69 -8.16 19.88
N LEU A 93 -3.13 -7.99 21.08
CA LEU A 93 -1.74 -7.55 21.25
C LEU A 93 -0.77 -8.54 20.63
N LYS A 94 -0.91 -9.84 20.94
CA LYS A 94 -0.04 -10.89 20.36
C LYS A 94 -0.08 -10.89 18.83
N ARG A 95 -1.27 -10.80 18.22
CA ARG A 95 -1.42 -10.74 16.75
C ARG A 95 -0.78 -9.47 16.17
N ARG A 96 -0.91 -8.34 16.86
CA ARG A 96 -0.26 -7.08 16.47
C ARG A 96 1.26 -7.23 16.55
N ASP A 97 1.79 -7.73 17.66
CA ASP A 97 3.23 -7.89 17.88
C ASP A 97 3.85 -8.86 16.88
N THR A 98 3.20 -9.97 16.55
CA THR A 98 3.67 -10.88 15.49
C THR A 98 3.68 -10.22 14.11
N LYS A 99 2.68 -9.39 13.81
CA LYS A 99 2.61 -8.67 12.52
C LYS A 99 3.66 -7.57 12.44
N CYS A 100 3.85 -6.82 13.53
CA CYS A 100 4.87 -5.79 13.64
C CYS A 100 6.28 -6.40 13.59
N GLY A 101 6.53 -7.53 14.25
CA GLY A 101 7.81 -8.22 14.20
C GLY A 101 8.19 -8.66 12.78
N ASN A 102 7.24 -9.25 12.04
CA ASN A 102 7.47 -9.58 10.63
C ASN A 102 7.74 -8.35 9.77
N LEU A 103 7.05 -7.22 10.03
CA LEU A 103 7.30 -5.97 9.32
C LEU A 103 8.65 -5.33 9.68
N GLN A 104 9.06 -5.39 10.95
CA GLN A 104 10.38 -4.94 11.41
C GLN A 104 11.49 -5.80 10.81
N GLN A 105 11.30 -7.12 10.74
CA GLN A 105 12.24 -8.01 10.04
C GLN A 105 12.36 -7.68 8.55
N LEU A 106 11.25 -7.31 7.89
CA LEU A 106 11.28 -6.85 6.51
C LEU A 106 11.94 -5.47 6.35
N GLU A 107 11.76 -4.57 7.32
CA GLU A 107 12.41 -3.26 7.36
C GLU A 107 13.92 -3.37 7.63
N GLU A 108 14.34 -4.31 8.47
CA GLU A 108 15.74 -4.67 8.71
C GLU A 108 16.37 -5.34 7.49
N GLN A 109 15.60 -6.15 6.75
CA GLN A 109 15.99 -6.77 5.49
C GLN A 109 15.99 -5.80 4.30
N LYS A 110 16.39 -4.52 4.48
CA LYS A 110 16.52 -3.52 3.39
C LYS A 110 17.13 -4.19 2.15
N PHE A 111 16.31 -4.44 1.12
CA PHE A 111 16.62 -5.34 0.00
C PHE A 111 17.57 -4.71 -1.04
N LEU A 112 18.67 -4.13 -0.58
CA LEU A 112 19.92 -3.89 -1.28
C LEU A 112 20.93 -3.47 -0.19
N SER A 113 21.91 -4.31 0.11
CA SER A 113 23.09 -3.86 0.87
C SER A 113 23.67 -2.64 0.16
N ILE A 114 24.17 -1.63 0.90
CA ILE A 114 24.87 -0.48 0.31
C ILE A 114 25.96 -0.98 -0.65
N GLU A 115 26.67 -2.05 -0.24
CA GLU A 115 27.68 -2.74 -1.05
C GLU A 115 27.11 -3.37 -2.34
N ALA A 116 25.88 -3.87 -2.32
CA ALA A 116 25.23 -4.42 -3.51
C ALA A 116 24.78 -3.33 -4.47
N ALA A 117 24.32 -2.18 -3.97
CA ALA A 117 24.00 -1.01 -4.79
C ALA A 117 25.27 -0.44 -5.44
N ASP A 118 26.36 -0.34 -4.68
CA ASP A 118 27.66 0.10 -5.18
C ASP A 118 28.19 -0.86 -6.25
N LEU A 119 28.08 -2.18 -6.03
CA LEU A 119 28.42 -3.20 -7.04
C LEU A 119 27.60 -3.06 -8.32
N LEU A 120 26.31 -2.72 -8.24
CA LEU A 120 25.49 -2.48 -9.43
C LEU A 120 25.96 -1.24 -10.19
N HIS A 121 26.24 -0.13 -9.49
CA HIS A 121 26.77 1.09 -10.11
C HIS A 121 28.19 0.91 -10.66
N MET A 122 29.00 0.00 -10.10
CA MET A 122 30.33 -0.32 -10.63
C MET A 122 30.28 -1.16 -11.91
N ASN A 123 29.29 -2.05 -12.05
CA ASN A 123 29.22 -3.03 -13.14
C ASN A 123 28.29 -2.62 -14.29
N PHE A 124 27.31 -1.77 -14.04
CA PHE A 124 26.31 -1.36 -15.03
C PHE A 124 26.31 0.16 -15.20
N SER A 125 26.07 0.61 -16.44
CA SER A 125 25.87 2.03 -16.71
C SER A 125 24.55 2.53 -16.13
N ASP A 126 24.50 3.83 -15.82
CA ASP A 126 23.30 4.47 -15.29
C ASP A 126 22.09 4.36 -16.24
N GLU A 127 22.32 4.23 -17.55
CA GLU A 127 21.27 4.00 -18.54
C GLU A 127 20.55 2.66 -18.31
N ILE A 128 21.29 1.59 -18.02
CA ILE A 128 20.76 0.25 -17.75
C ILE A 128 20.06 0.21 -16.38
N LEU A 129 20.58 0.97 -15.41
CA LEU A 129 19.99 1.06 -14.08
C LEU A 129 18.78 1.99 -14.03
N SER A 130 18.56 2.82 -15.07
CA SER A 130 17.46 3.79 -15.12
C SER A 130 16.06 3.20 -14.92
N PRO A 131 15.70 2.00 -15.44
CA PRO A 131 14.39 1.39 -15.17
C PRO A 131 14.26 0.94 -13.71
N ILE A 132 15.35 0.47 -13.11
CA ILE A 132 15.39 0.04 -11.70
C ILE A 132 15.24 1.26 -10.79
N ASN A 133 15.96 2.33 -11.07
CA ASN A 133 15.83 3.60 -10.33
C ASN A 133 14.41 4.18 -10.44
N ASN A 134 13.77 4.01 -11.60
CA ASN A 134 12.38 4.37 -11.79
C ASN A 134 11.42 3.57 -10.90
N GLU A 135 11.66 2.28 -10.65
CA GLU A 135 10.90 1.51 -9.65
C GLU A 135 10.99 2.10 -8.25
N LEU A 136 12.21 2.45 -7.84
CA LEU A 136 12.46 3.02 -6.52
C LEU A 136 11.69 4.33 -6.36
N GLN A 137 11.71 5.20 -7.37
CA GLN A 137 10.98 6.47 -7.36
C GLN A 137 9.45 6.29 -7.43
N ALA A 138 8.96 5.34 -8.22
CA ALA A 138 7.53 5.03 -8.34
C ALA A 138 6.97 4.49 -7.01
N SER A 139 7.72 3.66 -6.29
CA SER A 139 7.32 3.13 -4.99
C SER A 139 7.24 4.21 -3.90
N ALA A 140 8.08 5.24 -3.98
CA ALA A 140 8.10 6.35 -3.02
C ALA A 140 7.01 7.40 -3.30
N SER A 141 6.64 7.59 -4.56
CA SER A 141 5.70 8.61 -5.03
C SER A 141 4.25 8.13 -5.02
N THR A 142 3.66 7.91 -3.84
CA THR A 142 2.23 7.55 -3.72
C THR A 142 1.28 8.74 -4.03
N THR A 143 1.82 9.96 -4.16
CA THR A 143 1.00 11.20 -4.12
C THR A 143 0.88 11.91 -5.48
N SER A 144 1.73 11.61 -6.46
CA SER A 144 1.72 12.32 -7.75
C SER A 144 0.71 11.73 -8.73
N LYS A 145 -0.21 12.56 -9.24
CA LYS A 145 -1.18 12.18 -10.30
C LYS A 145 -0.53 11.96 -11.67
N TYR A 146 0.75 12.31 -11.84
CA TYR A 146 1.50 12.17 -13.08
C TYR A 146 2.92 11.69 -12.79
N HIS A 147 3.22 10.47 -13.22
CA HIS A 147 4.58 9.94 -13.18
C HIS A 147 5.32 10.36 -14.45
N GLN A 148 6.47 11.03 -14.30
CA GLN A 148 7.31 11.44 -15.41
C GLN A 148 8.42 10.41 -15.61
N TYR A 149 8.47 9.82 -16.80
CA TYR A 149 9.51 8.87 -17.18
C TYR A 149 10.73 9.61 -17.72
N SER A 150 11.92 9.22 -17.28
CA SER A 150 13.20 9.68 -17.84
C SER A 150 13.36 9.18 -19.28
N GLU A 151 14.19 9.86 -20.08
CA GLU A 151 14.38 9.52 -21.49
C GLU A 151 14.91 8.09 -21.67
N ALA A 152 15.89 7.68 -20.85
CA ALA A 152 16.42 6.31 -20.86
C ALA A 152 15.32 5.25 -20.63
N VAL A 153 14.34 5.52 -19.76
CA VAL A 153 13.21 4.59 -19.52
C VAL A 153 12.24 4.57 -20.71
N LYS A 154 12.05 5.70 -21.40
CA LYS A 154 11.25 5.75 -22.62
C LYS A 154 11.92 4.95 -23.74
N GLU A 155 13.21 5.18 -23.98
CA GLU A 155 14.00 4.47 -24.98
C GLU A 155 14.03 2.96 -24.71
N PHE A 156 14.30 2.56 -23.46
CA PHE A 156 14.22 1.16 -23.03
C PHE A 156 12.84 0.55 -23.31
N SER A 157 11.77 1.26 -22.94
CA SER A 157 10.40 0.77 -23.13
C SER A 157 10.02 0.61 -24.60
N VAL A 158 10.37 1.60 -25.44
CA VAL A 158 10.16 1.54 -26.89
C VAL A 158 10.94 0.38 -27.49
N THR A 159 12.21 0.24 -27.11
CA THR A 159 13.11 -0.80 -27.61
C THR A 159 12.58 -2.20 -27.28
N VAL A 160 12.25 -2.48 -26.01
CA VAL A 160 11.74 -3.80 -25.62
C VAL A 160 10.40 -4.10 -26.30
N HIS A 161 9.49 -3.13 -26.36
CA HIS A 161 8.19 -3.30 -27.00
C HIS A 161 8.32 -3.56 -28.51
N PHE A 162 9.28 -2.91 -29.17
CA PHE A 162 9.61 -3.12 -30.57
C PHE A 162 10.10 -4.55 -30.85
N TYR A 163 11.00 -5.07 -30.01
CA TYR A 163 11.52 -6.44 -30.16
C TYR A 163 10.49 -7.51 -29.78
N SER A 164 9.73 -7.30 -28.71
CA SER A 164 8.71 -8.25 -28.25
C SER A 164 7.69 -7.59 -27.34
N SER A 165 6.47 -7.42 -27.86
CA SER A 165 5.33 -6.95 -27.07
C SER A 165 5.04 -7.85 -25.87
N LYS A 166 5.21 -9.19 -26.03
CA LYS A 166 5.02 -10.16 -24.93
C LYS A 166 6.06 -9.99 -23.81
N ALA A 167 7.32 -9.74 -24.18
CA ALA A 167 8.37 -9.48 -23.19
C ALA A 167 8.08 -8.19 -22.43
N TYR A 168 7.60 -7.16 -23.14
CA TYR A 168 7.18 -5.91 -22.51
C TYR A 168 6.00 -6.11 -21.54
N ASP A 169 4.98 -6.88 -21.94
CA ASP A 169 3.83 -7.18 -21.08
C ASP A 169 4.25 -7.95 -19.82
N TYR A 170 5.24 -8.84 -19.92
CA TYR A 170 5.85 -9.48 -18.76
C TYR A 170 6.56 -8.48 -17.86
N LEU A 171 7.42 -7.62 -18.42
CA LEU A 171 8.13 -6.60 -17.65
C LEU A 171 7.18 -5.65 -16.94
N ARG A 172 6.02 -5.36 -17.52
CA ARG A 172 4.96 -4.54 -16.90
C ARG A 172 4.35 -5.15 -15.64
N GLY A 173 4.45 -6.47 -15.48
CA GLY A 173 4.08 -7.16 -14.24
C GLY A 173 5.13 -7.06 -13.14
N VAL A 174 6.38 -6.73 -13.49
CA VAL A 174 7.54 -6.73 -12.59
C VAL A 174 8.03 -5.32 -12.29
N LEU A 175 7.95 -4.42 -13.28
CA LEU A 175 8.45 -3.05 -13.27
C LEU A 175 7.32 -2.06 -13.61
N HIS A 176 7.31 -0.90 -12.96
CA HIS A 176 6.59 0.33 -13.28
C HIS A 176 7.10 0.97 -14.59
N VAL A 177 6.90 0.26 -15.69
CA VAL A 177 7.10 0.76 -17.05
C VAL A 177 5.81 1.41 -17.61
N PRO A 178 5.93 2.32 -18.60
CA PRO A 178 4.79 3.03 -19.18
C PRO A 178 3.68 2.13 -19.76
N HIS A 179 2.52 2.73 -20.01
CA HIS A 179 1.45 2.00 -20.72
C HIS A 179 1.81 1.88 -22.21
N PRO A 180 1.51 0.75 -22.90
CA PRO A 180 1.80 0.58 -24.34
C PRO A 180 1.24 1.67 -25.25
N SER A 181 0.16 2.33 -24.85
CA SER A 181 -0.38 3.51 -25.57
C SER A 181 0.57 4.71 -25.56
N LEU A 182 1.30 4.95 -24.46
CA LEU A 182 2.34 5.99 -24.43
C LEU A 182 3.51 5.60 -25.33
N ILE A 183 3.90 4.33 -25.34
CA ILE A 183 4.97 3.83 -26.22
C ILE A 183 4.62 4.10 -27.68
N ARG A 184 3.37 3.82 -28.09
CA ARG A 184 2.90 4.15 -29.44
C ARG A 184 2.96 5.63 -29.75
N GLN A 185 2.61 6.48 -28.78
CA GLN A 185 2.71 7.94 -28.95
C GLN A 185 4.16 8.39 -29.13
N TRP A 186 5.10 7.84 -28.34
CA TRP A 186 6.53 8.17 -28.45
C TRP A 186 7.16 7.61 -29.72
N ALA A 187 6.79 6.41 -30.13
CA ALA A 187 7.20 5.85 -31.41
C ALA A 187 6.67 6.67 -32.59
N ALA A 188 5.45 7.21 -32.47
CA ALA A 188 4.87 8.08 -33.50
C ALA A 188 5.56 9.45 -33.61
N SER A 189 6.22 9.92 -32.55
CA SER A 189 7.05 11.14 -32.61
C SER A 189 8.43 10.92 -33.23
N MET A 190 8.80 9.69 -33.59
CA MET A 190 10.07 9.42 -34.27
C MET A 190 9.98 9.85 -35.73
N ASP A 191 10.98 10.58 -36.21
CA ASP A 191 11.04 11.05 -37.60
C ASP A 191 11.29 9.87 -38.55
N CYS A 192 10.21 9.25 -39.02
CA CYS A 192 10.21 8.15 -39.99
C CYS A 192 9.52 8.59 -41.29
N GLU A 193 9.99 9.70 -41.87
CA GLU A 193 9.51 10.17 -43.17
C GLU A 193 9.83 9.14 -44.28
N PRO A 194 8.97 9.02 -45.29
CA PRO A 194 9.23 8.13 -46.42
C PRO A 194 10.52 8.54 -47.16
N GLY A 195 11.34 7.55 -47.51
CA GLY A 195 12.64 7.75 -48.15
C GLY A 195 13.78 7.23 -47.29
N PHE A 196 14.81 8.06 -47.10
CA PHE A 196 15.97 7.73 -46.26
C PHE A 196 15.82 8.27 -44.85
N LEU A 197 16.17 7.45 -43.86
CA LEU A 197 16.24 7.87 -42.46
C LEU A 197 17.47 8.76 -42.25
N LYS A 198 17.31 10.07 -42.48
CA LYS A 198 18.39 11.07 -42.35
C LYS A 198 19.10 10.95 -41.00
N ASN A 199 18.34 10.83 -39.91
CA ASN A 199 18.86 10.67 -38.55
C ASN A 199 19.82 9.48 -38.43
N VAL A 200 19.55 8.37 -39.12
CA VAL A 200 20.41 7.18 -39.09
C VAL A 200 21.67 7.40 -39.91
N VAL A 201 21.54 7.98 -41.10
CA VAL A 201 22.68 8.29 -41.99
C VAL A 201 23.62 9.30 -41.32
N ASP A 202 23.08 10.35 -40.71
CA ASP A 202 23.85 11.38 -40.01
C ASP A 202 24.59 10.77 -38.80
N LYS A 203 23.92 9.90 -38.03
CA LYS A 203 24.55 9.21 -36.90
C LYS A 203 25.67 8.28 -37.35
N LEU A 204 25.47 7.55 -38.45
CA LEU A 204 26.51 6.69 -39.03
C LEU A 204 27.71 7.52 -39.51
N GLY A 205 27.46 8.70 -40.10
CA GLY A 205 28.52 9.64 -40.47
C GLY A 205 29.34 10.10 -39.26
N GLN A 206 28.68 10.45 -38.14
CA GLN A 206 29.36 10.81 -36.89
C GLN A 206 30.21 9.66 -36.34
N GLU A 207 29.67 8.44 -36.33
CA GLU A 207 30.40 7.24 -35.87
C GLU A 207 31.66 6.96 -36.71
N LEU A 208 31.58 7.16 -38.03
CA LEU A 208 32.73 7.03 -38.94
C LEU A 208 33.79 8.12 -38.72
N THR A 209 33.39 9.33 -38.32
CA THR A 209 34.36 10.38 -37.95
C THR A 209 35.04 10.11 -36.61
N ASN A 210 34.32 9.48 -35.66
CA ASN A 210 34.81 9.18 -34.32
C ASN A 210 35.69 7.92 -34.28
N LYS A 211 35.45 6.94 -35.16
CA LYS A 211 36.31 5.77 -35.34
C LYS A 211 37.38 6.07 -36.38
N THR A 212 38.55 6.52 -35.93
CA THR A 212 39.75 6.72 -36.77
C THR A 212 40.24 5.44 -37.45
N ASP A 213 39.82 4.26 -37.00
CA ASP A 213 40.44 2.98 -37.34
C ASP A 213 39.84 2.26 -38.56
N MET A 214 38.80 2.82 -39.23
CA MET A 214 38.15 2.17 -40.38
C MET A 214 38.31 2.93 -41.70
N ARG A 215 39.31 3.81 -41.82
CA ARG A 215 39.52 4.63 -43.04
C ARG A 215 40.06 3.87 -44.26
N ASP A 216 40.47 2.60 -44.12
CA ASP A 216 41.20 1.88 -45.17
C ASP A 216 40.48 0.66 -45.78
N VAL A 217 39.15 0.57 -45.78
CA VAL A 217 38.43 -0.60 -46.34
C VAL A 217 37.84 -0.38 -47.75
N CYS A 218 38.13 0.73 -48.42
CA CYS A 218 37.73 0.92 -49.82
C CYS A 218 38.88 1.47 -50.68
N HIS A 219 39.82 0.59 -51.03
CA HIS A 219 40.61 0.69 -52.26
C HIS A 219 40.22 -0.48 -53.18
N VAL A 220 39.20 -0.27 -54.03
CA VAL A 220 39.05 -0.93 -55.34
C VAL A 220 38.38 0.05 -56.28
#